data_AF-A0A0M8Y6Z2-F1
#
_entry.id   AF-A0A0M8Y6Z2-F1
#
_cell.length_a   1.000
_cell.length_b   1.000
_cell.length_c   1.000
_cell.angle_alpha   90.00
_cell.angle_beta   90.00
_cell.angle_gamma   90.00
#
_symmetry.space_group_name_H-M   'P 1'
#
loop_
_entity.id
_entity.type
_entity.pdbx_description
1 polymer ?
#
loop_
_entity_poly.entity_id
_entity_poly.type
_entity_poly.pdbx_seq_one_letter_code
_entity_poly.pdbx_strand_id
1 'polypeptide(L)'
;MTTSNVASSARSASPLGTLTVIPWSSEPSAESAGTPFLMAYSLGDGRDGPEAGQQAMRAALEAMGLSVGDRLFDLETDTGINASLLVEGGSAVLGLPFLKVQCPVPDEWQAAARESGKVYLICSVRPWPEAVPGRPVDEARLRAFVSDEEMLADSAHVLLPVRRLQG
;
A
#
# COMPACT_ATOMS: atom_id res chain seq x y z
N MET A 1 -21.59 -31.06 1.24
CA MET A 1 -20.76 -30.52 0.14
C MET A 1 -21.63 -29.60 -0.69
N THR A 2 -21.29 -28.32 -0.80
CA THR A 2 -21.79 -27.45 -1.88
C THR A 2 -20.73 -26.42 -2.18
N THR A 3 -20.19 -26.49 -3.39
CA THR A 3 -19.20 -25.60 -3.96
C THR A 3 -19.84 -24.34 -4.56
N SER A 4 -19.14 -23.23 -4.34
CA SER A 4 -18.95 -21.99 -5.12
C SER A 4 -20.04 -21.42 -6.00
N ASN A 5 -20.17 -20.09 -5.92
CA ASN A 5 -20.16 -19.26 -7.13
C ASN A 5 -19.27 -18.03 -6.94
N VAL A 6 -18.49 -17.75 -8.00
CA VAL A 6 -17.52 -16.68 -8.17
C VAL A 6 -18.24 -15.32 -8.12
N ALA A 7 -17.76 -14.40 -7.27
CA ALA A 7 -18.05 -12.99 -7.43
C ALA A 7 -17.24 -12.47 -8.63
N SER A 8 -17.97 -12.00 -9.65
CA SER A 8 -17.45 -11.52 -10.92
C SER A 8 -16.25 -10.58 -10.74
N SER A 9 -15.04 -11.01 -11.11
CA SER A 9 -13.99 -10.06 -11.43
C SER A 9 -14.15 -9.68 -12.89
N ALA A 10 -14.79 -8.54 -13.15
CA ALA A 10 -14.42 -7.81 -14.34
C ALA A 10 -12.91 -7.58 -14.20
N ARG A 11 -12.08 -8.27 -14.99
CA ARG A 11 -10.67 -7.88 -15.17
C ARG A 11 -10.73 -6.42 -15.60
N SER A 12 -10.48 -5.50 -14.67
CA SER A 12 -10.57 -4.08 -14.95
C SER A 12 -9.72 -3.80 -16.19
N ALA A 13 -10.30 -3.12 -17.19
CA ALA A 13 -9.60 -2.66 -18.39
C ALA A 13 -8.56 -1.57 -18.08
N SER A 14 -8.05 -1.55 -16.85
CA SER A 14 -7.10 -0.61 -16.33
C SER A 14 -5.69 -1.05 -16.73
N PRO A 15 -4.84 -0.14 -17.22
CA PRO A 15 -3.42 -0.44 -17.42
C PRO A 15 -2.71 -0.84 -16.11
N LEU A 16 -3.27 -0.51 -14.94
CA LEU A 16 -2.71 -0.86 -13.63
C LEU A 16 -2.82 -2.36 -13.27
N GLY A 17 -3.67 -3.12 -13.95
CA GLY A 17 -3.92 -4.53 -13.63
C GLY A 17 -4.41 -4.73 -12.19
N THR A 18 -3.93 -5.79 -11.56
CA THR A 18 -4.20 -6.13 -10.17
C THR A 18 -3.39 -5.25 -9.23
N LEU A 19 -4.07 -4.42 -8.45
CA LEU A 19 -3.50 -3.65 -7.35
C LEU A 19 -3.71 -4.37 -6.03
N THR A 20 -2.70 -4.30 -5.16
CA THR A 20 -2.72 -4.93 -3.84
C THR A 20 -1.93 -4.11 -2.83
N VAL A 21 -2.10 -4.46 -1.55
CA VAL A 21 -1.40 -3.86 -0.42
C VAL A 21 -0.80 -4.93 0.45
N ILE A 22 0.42 -4.69 0.93
CA ILE A 22 1.08 -5.52 1.95
C ILE A 22 1.41 -4.66 3.18
N PRO A 23 0.99 -5.09 4.39
CA PRO A 23 1.40 -4.47 5.64
C PRO A 23 2.64 -5.15 6.24
N TRP A 24 3.49 -4.38 6.91
CA TRP A 24 4.53 -4.90 7.82
C TRP A 24 4.90 -3.84 8.86
N SER A 25 5.60 -4.24 9.92
CA SER A 25 6.20 -3.33 10.89
C SER A 25 7.71 -3.37 10.77
N SER A 26 8.40 -2.26 11.07
CA SER A 26 9.83 -2.35 11.38
C SER A 26 10.05 -3.20 12.63
N GLU A 27 11.28 -3.67 12.79
CA GLU A 27 11.68 -4.36 14.01
C GLU A 27 11.43 -3.44 15.22
N PRO A 28 10.74 -3.95 16.27
CA PRO A 28 10.50 -3.18 17.48
C PRO A 28 11.82 -2.93 18.23
N SER A 29 11.91 -1.81 18.91
CA SER A 29 13.06 -1.44 19.75
C SER A 29 12.61 -1.24 21.19
N ALA A 30 13.56 -1.03 22.10
CA ALA A 30 13.24 -0.72 23.50
C ALA A 30 12.38 0.55 23.67
N GLU A 31 12.36 1.42 22.65
CA GLU A 31 11.69 2.73 22.68
C GLU A 31 10.48 2.83 21.74
N SER A 32 10.19 1.80 20.94
CA SER A 32 9.10 1.82 19.96
C SER A 32 8.58 0.42 19.66
N ALA A 33 7.25 0.29 19.55
CA ALA A 33 6.57 -0.93 19.07
C ALA A 33 6.84 -1.25 17.58
N GLY A 34 7.68 -0.46 16.90
CA GLY A 34 7.97 -0.57 15.48
C GLY A 34 7.12 0.41 14.66
N THR A 35 7.68 0.91 13.57
CA THR A 35 6.95 1.78 12.64
C THR A 35 6.06 0.91 11.74
N PRO A 36 4.75 1.18 11.67
CA PRO A 36 3.85 0.46 10.79
C PRO A 36 3.95 1.00 9.36
N PHE A 37 4.16 0.08 8.42
CA PHE A 37 4.25 0.35 6.99
C PHE A 37 3.10 -0.29 6.21
N LEU A 38 2.72 0.35 5.12
CA LEU A 38 1.91 -0.21 4.04
C LEU A 38 2.66 0.01 2.73
N MET A 39 2.57 -0.95 1.81
CA MET A 39 2.94 -0.71 0.42
C MET A 39 1.81 -1.05 -0.51
N ALA A 40 1.42 -0.09 -1.36
CA ALA A 40 0.53 -0.30 -2.49
C ALA A 40 1.36 -0.56 -3.76
N TYR A 41 1.04 -1.62 -4.50
CA TYR A 41 1.77 -2.01 -5.69
C TYR A 41 0.85 -2.71 -6.72
N SER A 42 1.31 -2.76 -7.97
CA SER A 42 0.71 -3.55 -9.05
C SER A 42 1.44 -4.88 -9.21
N LEU A 43 0.74 -5.92 -9.67
CA LEU A 43 1.38 -7.17 -10.12
C LEU A 43 1.96 -7.08 -11.55
N GLY A 44 1.75 -5.96 -12.26
CA GLY A 44 2.21 -5.80 -13.65
C GLY A 44 1.43 -6.65 -14.67
N ASP A 45 0.29 -7.22 -14.28
CA ASP A 45 -0.59 -8.05 -15.09
C ASP A 45 -1.68 -7.23 -15.83
N GLY A 46 -1.46 -5.92 -15.97
CA GLY A 46 -2.29 -5.02 -16.75
C GLY A 46 -2.33 -5.42 -18.22
N ARG A 47 -3.44 -5.11 -18.89
CA ARG A 47 -3.69 -5.52 -20.29
C ARG A 47 -2.63 -5.05 -21.29
N ASP A 48 -1.99 -3.92 -20.98
CA ASP A 48 -1.04 -3.22 -21.85
C ASP A 48 0.43 -3.53 -21.44
N GLY A 49 0.64 -4.48 -20.51
CA GLY A 49 1.95 -4.89 -20.01
C GLY A 49 2.44 -4.09 -18.80
N PRO A 50 3.55 -4.54 -18.18
CA PRO A 50 4.07 -3.96 -16.94
C PRO A 50 4.58 -2.53 -17.12
N GLU A 51 5.15 -2.17 -18.27
CA GLU A 51 5.63 -0.80 -18.54
C GLU A 51 4.47 0.21 -18.61
N ALA A 52 3.37 -0.17 -19.26
CA ALA A 52 2.16 0.65 -19.29
C ALA A 52 1.54 0.79 -17.90
N GLY A 53 1.57 -0.28 -17.09
CA GLY A 53 1.14 -0.26 -15.70
C GLY A 53 1.98 0.69 -14.83
N GLN A 54 3.31 0.70 -15.01
CA GLN A 54 4.20 1.64 -14.34
C GLN A 54 3.86 3.10 -14.71
N GLN A 55 3.73 3.40 -16.00
CA GLN A 55 3.37 4.75 -16.44
C GLN A 55 2.00 5.19 -15.91
N ALA A 56 1.04 4.27 -15.89
CA ALA A 56 -0.28 4.54 -15.32
C ALA A 56 -0.23 4.76 -13.80
N MET A 57 0.60 4.01 -13.06
CA MET A 57 0.77 4.20 -11.62
C MET A 57 1.39 5.57 -11.33
N ARG A 58 2.46 5.94 -12.05
CA ARG A 58 3.09 7.25 -11.93
C ARG A 58 2.09 8.38 -12.20
N ALA A 59 1.33 8.29 -13.29
CA ALA A 59 0.31 9.28 -13.63
C ALA A 59 -0.81 9.37 -12.57
N ALA A 60 -1.21 8.25 -11.98
CA ALA A 60 -2.22 8.20 -10.94
C ALA A 60 -1.74 8.87 -9.63
N LEU A 61 -0.47 8.68 -9.28
CA LEU A 61 0.17 9.35 -8.13
C LEU A 61 0.29 10.86 -8.36
N GLU A 62 0.77 11.28 -9.53
CA GLU A 62 0.88 12.69 -9.89
C GLU A 62 -0.49 13.38 -9.88
N ALA A 63 -1.54 12.72 -10.38
CA ALA A 63 -2.90 13.25 -10.37
C ALA A 63 -3.48 13.46 -8.96
N MET A 64 -2.97 12.76 -7.94
CA MET A 64 -3.33 12.97 -6.55
C MET A 64 -2.35 13.90 -5.79
N GLY A 65 -1.41 14.52 -6.50
CA GLY A 65 -0.44 15.46 -5.92
C GLY A 65 0.80 14.80 -5.32
N LEU A 66 1.02 13.51 -5.57
CA LEU A 66 2.21 12.79 -5.11
C LEU A 66 3.26 12.72 -6.23
N SER A 67 4.47 13.20 -5.94
CA SER A 67 5.63 12.99 -6.80
C SER A 67 6.36 11.72 -6.39
N VAL A 68 6.84 10.97 -7.38
CA VAL A 68 7.73 9.82 -7.19
C VAL A 68 9.15 10.31 -6.88
N GLY A 69 9.87 9.62 -5.98
CA GLY A 69 11.22 9.93 -5.55
C GLY A 69 11.32 10.26 -4.06
N ASP A 70 12.34 11.03 -3.68
CA ASP A 70 12.79 11.15 -2.28
C ASP A 70 11.92 12.04 -1.37
N ARG A 71 10.80 12.58 -1.88
CA ARG A 71 9.92 13.42 -1.06
C ARG A 71 8.99 12.54 -0.21
N LEU A 72 9.09 12.71 1.11
CA LEU A 72 8.06 12.27 2.05
C LEU A 72 6.95 13.33 2.15
N PHE A 73 5.72 12.94 1.84
CA PHE A 73 4.54 13.76 2.03
C PHE A 73 3.90 13.47 3.38
N ASP A 74 3.51 14.51 4.12
CA ASP A 74 2.80 14.36 5.40
C ASP A 74 1.40 14.93 5.27
N LEU A 75 0.38 14.07 5.26
CA LEU A 75 -1.00 14.47 5.00
C LEU A 75 -1.61 15.39 6.07
N GLU A 76 -0.97 15.55 7.22
CA GLU A 76 -1.37 16.58 8.18
C GLU A 76 -0.98 17.99 7.73
N THR A 77 0.05 18.12 6.90
CA THR A 77 0.57 19.40 6.40
C THR A 77 0.31 19.61 4.90
N ASP A 78 0.37 18.56 4.09
CA ASP A 78 0.12 18.54 2.65
C ASP A 78 -1.37 18.32 2.34
N THR A 79 -2.21 19.33 2.61
CA THR A 79 -3.70 19.24 2.57
C THR A 79 -4.35 19.00 1.20
N GLY A 80 -3.57 18.96 0.11
CA GLY A 80 -4.07 18.73 -1.26
C GLY A 80 -4.11 17.26 -1.70
N ILE A 81 -3.60 16.34 -0.89
CA ILE A 81 -3.43 14.93 -1.27
C ILE A 81 -4.67 14.13 -0.90
N ASN A 82 -5.26 13.47 -1.89
CA ASN A 82 -6.44 12.63 -1.69
C ASN A 82 -6.04 11.20 -1.32
N ALA A 83 -5.70 10.97 -0.05
CA ALA A 83 -5.54 9.64 0.51
C ALA A 83 -6.15 9.55 1.91
N SER A 84 -6.57 8.35 2.30
CA SER A 84 -7.17 8.10 3.62
C SER A 84 -6.82 6.73 4.15
N LEU A 85 -6.67 6.65 5.47
CA LEU A 85 -6.41 5.40 6.17
C LEU A 85 -7.30 5.30 7.41
N LEU A 86 -8.02 4.20 7.52
CA LEU A 86 -8.80 3.81 8.70
C LEU A 86 -8.22 2.50 9.25
N VAL A 87 -7.97 2.43 10.56
CA VAL A 87 -7.45 1.21 11.22
C VAL A 87 -8.41 0.76 12.32
N GLU A 88 -9.16 -0.30 12.05
CA GLU A 88 -10.20 -0.82 12.94
C GLU A 88 -10.39 -2.32 12.81
N GLY A 89 -10.66 -3.00 13.94
CA GLY A 89 -11.08 -4.41 13.94
C GLY A 89 -10.10 -5.40 13.30
N GLY A 90 -8.79 -5.17 13.42
CA GLY A 90 -7.76 -6.03 12.82
C GLY A 90 -7.57 -5.80 11.32
N SER A 91 -8.04 -4.66 10.80
CA SER A 91 -7.93 -4.30 9.39
C SER A 91 -7.48 -2.85 9.20
N ALA A 92 -6.69 -2.64 8.15
CA ALA A 92 -6.41 -1.32 7.60
C ALA A 92 -7.22 -1.14 6.30
N VAL A 93 -8.01 -0.07 6.24
CA VAL A 93 -8.77 0.32 5.04
C VAL A 93 -8.05 1.51 4.41
N LEU A 94 -7.36 1.25 3.31
CA LEU A 94 -6.68 2.26 2.51
C LEU A 94 -7.59 2.73 1.39
N GLY A 95 -7.75 4.06 1.29
CA GLY A 95 -8.47 4.71 0.20
C GLY A 95 -7.57 5.70 -0.54
N LEU A 96 -7.34 5.41 -1.81
CA LEU A 96 -6.73 6.24 -2.84
C LEU A 96 -7.74 6.41 -3.99
N PRO A 97 -7.59 7.40 -4.89
CA PRO A 97 -8.54 7.62 -5.99
C PRO A 97 -8.65 6.43 -6.95
N PHE A 98 -7.58 5.65 -7.07
CA PHE A 98 -7.48 4.48 -7.96
C PHE A 98 -7.48 3.14 -7.21
N LEU A 99 -7.49 3.15 -5.87
CA LEU A 99 -7.38 1.95 -5.05
C LEU A 99 -8.19 2.11 -3.77
N LYS A 100 -9.15 1.21 -3.55
CA LYS A 100 -9.81 1.05 -2.26
C LYS A 100 -9.68 -0.39 -1.81
N VAL A 101 -8.96 -0.62 -0.72
CA VAL A 101 -8.66 -1.98 -0.24
C VAL A 101 -8.74 -2.05 1.27
N GLN A 102 -9.22 -3.19 1.75
CA GLN A 102 -9.15 -3.58 3.15
C GLN A 102 -8.12 -4.70 3.25
N CYS A 103 -7.05 -4.50 4.02
CA CYS A 103 -6.07 -5.53 4.31
C CYS A 103 -6.13 -5.95 5.78
N PRO A 104 -6.08 -7.26 6.07
CA PRO A 104 -5.89 -7.73 7.44
C PRO A 104 -4.50 -7.32 7.93
N VAL A 105 -4.40 -6.91 9.19
CA VAL A 105 -3.14 -6.49 9.82
C VAL A 105 -2.94 -7.21 11.15
N PRO A 106 -1.69 -7.55 11.53
CA PRO A 106 -1.40 -8.10 12.85
C PRO A 106 -1.77 -7.14 13.99
N ASP A 107 -2.08 -7.68 15.17
CA ASP A 107 -2.47 -6.88 16.34
C ASP A 107 -1.38 -5.88 16.76
N GLU A 108 -0.11 -6.31 16.69
CA GLU A 108 1.06 -5.47 16.98
C GLU A 108 1.20 -4.29 15.99
N TRP A 109 0.94 -4.53 14.71
CA TRP A 109 0.93 -3.49 13.68
C TRP A 109 -0.20 -2.49 13.94
N GLN A 110 -1.39 -2.98 14.29
CA GLN A 110 -2.53 -2.13 14.61
C GLN A 110 -2.26 -1.29 15.87
N ALA A 111 -1.66 -1.88 16.90
CA ALA A 111 -1.27 -1.19 18.12
C ALA A 111 -0.28 -0.06 17.82
N ALA A 112 0.79 -0.37 17.07
CA ALA A 112 1.78 0.61 16.65
C ALA A 112 1.16 1.76 15.84
N ALA A 113 0.29 1.46 14.86
CA ALA A 113 -0.41 2.48 14.07
C ALA A 113 -1.33 3.38 14.92
N ARG A 114 -1.95 2.80 15.94
CA ARG A 114 -2.84 3.52 16.85
C ARG A 114 -2.07 4.40 17.83
N GLU A 115 -0.91 3.96 18.27
CA GLU A 115 -0.03 4.69 19.19
C GLU A 115 0.69 5.84 18.48
N SER A 116 1.28 5.58 17.30
CA SER A 116 1.96 6.60 16.51
C SER A 116 0.99 7.63 15.91
N GLY A 117 -0.27 7.24 15.70
CA GLY A 117 -1.27 8.02 14.97
C GLY A 117 -0.98 8.15 13.46
N LYS A 118 0.10 7.53 12.96
CA LYS A 118 0.54 7.61 11.57
C LYS A 118 1.03 6.26 11.04
N VAL A 119 0.84 6.03 9.75
CA VAL A 119 1.37 4.87 9.02
C VAL A 119 2.17 5.37 7.83
N TYR A 120 3.31 4.74 7.58
CA TYR A 120 4.13 5.05 6.40
C TYR A 120 3.62 4.24 5.21
N LEU A 121 3.02 4.91 4.23
CA LEU A 121 2.60 4.33 2.96
C LEU A 121 3.69 4.54 1.91
N ILE A 122 4.05 3.44 1.24
CA ILE A 122 4.87 3.42 0.04
C ILE A 122 3.96 3.07 -1.14
N CYS A 123 3.90 3.93 -2.15
CA CYS A 123 3.24 3.63 -3.41
C CYS A 123 4.30 3.31 -4.45
N SER A 124 4.49 2.03 -4.75
CA SER A 124 5.51 1.61 -5.71
C SER A 124 5.00 1.74 -7.14
N VAL A 125 5.77 2.42 -7.98
CA VAL A 125 5.57 2.41 -9.43
C VAL A 125 6.03 1.07 -10.00
N ARG A 126 7.13 0.53 -9.47
CA ARG A 126 7.67 -0.77 -9.86
C ARG A 126 6.68 -1.91 -9.55
N PRO A 127 6.31 -2.75 -10.52
CA PRO A 127 5.43 -3.89 -10.26
C PRO A 127 6.17 -4.97 -9.46
N TRP A 128 5.41 -5.73 -8.67
CA TRP A 128 5.94 -6.86 -7.90
C TRP A 128 5.14 -8.14 -8.18
N PRO A 129 5.37 -8.80 -9.33
CA PRO A 129 4.57 -9.93 -9.79
C PRO A 129 4.66 -11.16 -8.88
N GLU A 130 5.73 -11.29 -8.09
CA GLU A 130 5.94 -12.42 -7.18
C GLU A 130 5.09 -12.34 -5.90
N ALA A 131 4.66 -11.14 -5.51
CA ALA A 131 3.87 -10.90 -4.29
C ALA A 131 2.36 -10.97 -4.55
N VAL A 132 1.91 -12.15 -4.99
CA VAL A 132 0.50 -12.38 -5.35
C VAL A 132 -0.38 -12.41 -4.09
N PRO A 133 -1.53 -11.72 -4.07
CA PRO A 133 -2.48 -11.76 -2.96
C PRO A 133 -2.88 -13.19 -2.56
N GLY A 134 -2.93 -13.45 -1.25
CA GLY A 134 -3.25 -14.76 -0.70
C GLY A 134 -2.09 -15.76 -0.71
N ARG A 135 -0.92 -15.39 -1.24
CA ARG A 135 0.33 -16.14 -1.05
C ARG A 135 1.20 -15.45 -0.01
N PRO A 136 1.81 -16.21 0.92
CA PRO A 136 2.73 -15.62 1.88
C PRO A 136 3.95 -15.06 1.14
N VAL A 137 4.35 -13.85 1.54
CA VAL A 137 5.63 -13.25 1.15
C VAL A 137 6.58 -13.46 2.32
N ASP A 138 7.74 -14.05 2.06
CA ASP A 138 8.75 -14.23 3.09
C ASP A 138 9.41 -12.90 3.47
N GLU A 139 9.81 -12.76 4.74
CA GLU A 139 10.35 -11.51 5.28
C GLU A 139 11.61 -11.05 4.54
N ALA A 140 12.51 -11.98 4.20
CA ALA A 140 13.74 -11.68 3.48
C ALA A 140 13.45 -11.09 2.09
N ARG A 141 12.44 -11.61 1.39
CA ARG A 141 12.00 -11.10 0.09
C ARG A 141 11.32 -9.74 0.19
N LEU A 142 10.47 -9.55 1.19
CA LEU A 142 9.89 -8.22 1.45
C LEU A 142 11.00 -7.21 1.72
N ARG A 143 11.91 -7.53 2.63
CA ARG A 143 13.06 -6.68 2.98
C ARG A 143 13.91 -6.37 1.75
N ALA A 144 14.23 -7.37 0.93
CA ALA A 144 15.01 -7.18 -0.29
C ALA A 144 14.31 -6.22 -1.26
N PHE A 145 12.98 -6.35 -1.43
CA PHE A 145 12.22 -5.49 -2.34
C PHE A 145 12.12 -4.04 -1.82
N VAL A 146 11.81 -3.85 -0.53
CA VAL A 146 11.63 -2.50 0.06
C VAL A 146 12.93 -1.79 0.41
N SER A 147 14.08 -2.49 0.31
CA SER A 147 15.42 -1.90 0.49
C SER A 147 16.15 -1.68 -0.83
N ASP A 148 15.54 -2.04 -1.96
CA ASP A 148 16.11 -1.83 -3.29
C ASP A 148 16.06 -0.33 -3.64
N GLU A 149 17.22 0.23 -4.01
CA GLU A 149 17.34 1.68 -4.25
C GLU A 149 16.50 2.14 -5.44
N GLU A 150 16.39 1.34 -6.50
CA GLU A 150 15.54 1.67 -7.66
C GLU A 150 14.06 1.66 -7.26
N MET A 151 13.63 0.67 -6.47
CA MET A 151 12.26 0.61 -5.95
C MET A 151 11.93 1.85 -5.10
N LEU A 152 12.84 2.26 -4.21
CA LEU A 152 12.64 3.43 -3.36
C LEU A 152 12.60 4.73 -4.18
N ALA A 153 13.46 4.85 -5.20
CA ALA A 153 13.47 5.97 -6.14
C ALA A 153 12.21 5.99 -7.02
N ASP A 154 11.67 4.83 -7.37
CA ASP A 154 10.42 4.64 -8.12
C ASP A 154 9.19 4.46 -7.21
N SER A 155 9.20 5.11 -6.04
CA SER A 155 8.05 5.13 -5.13
C SER A 155 7.66 6.54 -4.73
N ALA A 156 6.38 6.73 -4.42
CA ALA A 156 5.92 7.89 -3.65
C ALA A 156 5.78 7.50 -2.18
N HIS A 157 6.23 8.38 -1.28
CA HIS A 157 6.30 8.12 0.15
C HIS A 157 5.38 9.05 0.92
N VAL A 158 4.55 8.48 1.79
CA VAL A 158 3.44 9.22 2.41
C VAL A 158 3.27 8.83 3.88
N LEU A 159 3.29 9.80 4.79
CA LEU A 159 2.80 9.65 6.16
C LEU A 159 1.29 9.87 6.18
N LEU A 160 0.53 8.79 6.42
CA LEU A 160 -0.92 8.80 6.50
C LEU A 160 -1.38 8.94 7.95
N PRO A 161 -2.21 9.94 8.30
CA PRO A 161 -2.85 9.99 9.60
C PRO A 161 -3.86 8.86 9.75
N VAL A 162 -3.78 8.15 10.87
CA VAL A 162 -4.66 7.03 11.20
C VAL A 162 -5.99 7.56 11.70
N ARG A 163 -7.06 7.28 10.97
CA ARG A 163 -8.42 7.54 11.42
C ARG A 163 -8.98 6.31 12.15
N ARG A 164 -9.97 6.56 12.99
CA ARG A 164 -10.78 5.54 13.67
C ARG A 164 -12.25 5.81 13.38
N LEU A 165 -13.08 4.77 13.43
CA LEU A 165 -14.52 4.99 13.41
C LEU A 165 -14.87 5.68 14.73
N GLN A 166 -15.29 6.93 14.65
CA GLN A 166 -15.93 7.57 15.80
C GLN A 166 -17.30 6.91 15.95
N GLY A 167 -17.50 6.22 17.07
CA GLY A 167 -18.79 5.70 17.49
C GLY A 167 -19.73 6.79 17.96
#